data_AF-A0A2M6ZR70-F1
#
_entry.id   AF-A0A2M6ZR70-F1
#
_cell.length_a   1.000
_cell.length_b   1.000
_cell.length_c   1.000
_cell.angle_alpha   90.00
_cell.angle_beta   90.00
_cell.angle_gamma   90.00
#
_symmetry.space_group_name_H-M   'P 1'
#
loop_
_entity.id
_entity.type
_entity.pdbx_description
1 polymer ?
#
loop_
_entity_poly.entity_id
_entity_poly.type
_entity_poly.pdbx_seq_one_letter_code
_entity_poly.pdbx_strand_id
1 'polypeptide(L)'
;MQNTVYKRKPITQIVAETKAYACLECGKCTAVCPISYYDPEFSPRMLVYNAIHGHDSEVLQESQLWACLSCVACEAICQSGVRYAEFIKGLRGEAHELGMTGQCTHG
;
A
#
# COMPACT_ATOMS: atom_id res chain seq x y z
N MET A 1 -15.03 0.44 25.67
CA MET A 1 -13.64 0.90 25.46
C MET A 1 -13.08 0.16 24.26
N GLN A 2 -13.19 0.72 23.06
CA GLN A 2 -12.49 0.24 21.86
C GLN A 2 -11.74 1.43 21.26
N ASN A 3 -10.48 1.18 20.97
CA ASN A 3 -9.37 2.12 20.81
C ASN A 3 -9.56 3.18 19.72
N THR A 4 -9.43 4.44 20.10
CA THR A 4 -9.36 5.62 19.23
C THR A 4 -7.98 5.80 18.55
N VAL A 5 -7.43 4.78 17.87
CA VAL A 5 -6.04 4.85 17.37
C VAL A 5 -5.92 5.12 15.86
N TYR A 6 -6.92 4.80 15.04
CA TYR A 6 -6.90 5.11 13.62
C TYR A 6 -7.97 6.13 13.29
N LYS A 7 -7.56 7.37 13.00
CA LYS A 7 -8.44 8.39 12.45
C LYS A 7 -8.55 8.10 10.96
N ARG A 8 -9.77 7.94 10.43
CA ARG A 8 -10.02 7.73 8.98
C ARG A 8 -9.16 8.68 8.13
N LYS A 9 -8.49 8.16 7.09
CA LYS A 9 -7.66 8.94 6.18
C LYS A 9 -8.05 8.63 4.74
N PRO A 10 -8.63 9.58 3.98
CA PRO A 10 -8.93 9.36 2.58
C PRO A 10 -7.65 9.01 1.80
N ILE A 11 -7.77 8.18 0.75
CA ILE A 11 -6.63 7.70 -0.04
C ILE A 11 -5.79 8.87 -0.57
N THR A 12 -6.42 9.97 -1.00
CA THR A 12 -5.72 11.19 -1.44
C THR A 12 -4.76 11.76 -0.39
N GLN A 13 -5.14 11.71 0.90
CA GLN A 13 -4.27 12.13 2.00
C GLN A 13 -3.11 11.16 2.19
N ILE A 14 -3.37 9.85 2.11
CA ILE A 14 -2.33 8.81 2.21
C ILE A 14 -1.31 8.97 1.09
N VAL A 15 -1.77 9.18 -0.16
CA VAL A 15 -0.92 9.40 -1.33
C VAL A 15 -0.03 10.64 -1.14
N ALA A 16 -0.61 11.75 -0.66
CA ALA A 16 0.12 12.99 -0.41
C ALA A 16 1.19 12.83 0.68
N GLU A 17 0.83 12.27 1.84
CA GLU A 17 1.74 12.11 2.97
C GLU A 17 2.94 11.23 2.60
N THR A 18 2.72 10.17 1.83
CA THR A 18 3.71 9.11 1.54
C THR A 18 4.56 9.35 0.30
N LYS A 19 4.40 10.50 -0.35
CA LYS A 19 5.05 10.86 -1.62
C LYS A 19 4.68 9.92 -2.78
N ALA A 20 3.56 9.22 -2.71
CA ALA A 20 3.14 8.29 -3.75
C ALA A 20 2.98 9.00 -5.12
N TYR A 21 2.50 10.25 -5.16
CA TYR A 21 2.45 11.06 -6.40
C TYR A 21 3.80 11.23 -7.12
N ALA A 22 4.94 11.03 -6.44
CA ALA A 22 6.27 11.10 -7.05
C ALA A 22 6.67 9.79 -7.75
N CYS A 23 5.83 8.75 -7.70
CA CYS A 23 6.11 7.46 -8.34
C CYS A 23 6.33 7.65 -9.86
N LEU A 24 7.47 7.15 -10.34
CA LEU A 24 7.83 7.17 -11.76
C LEU A 24 7.44 5.88 -12.51
N GLU A 25 6.67 5.01 -11.85
CA GLU A 25 6.21 3.73 -12.40
C GLU A 25 7.31 2.79 -12.92
N CYS A 26 8.57 2.98 -12.48
CA CYS A 26 9.72 2.24 -13.00
C CYS A 26 9.79 0.74 -12.66
N GLY A 27 8.90 0.23 -11.81
CA GLY A 27 8.80 -1.21 -11.49
C GLY A 27 9.87 -1.77 -10.54
N LYS A 28 10.89 -0.99 -10.14
CA LYS A 28 11.95 -1.47 -9.22
C LYS A 28 11.41 -2.01 -7.90
N CYS A 29 10.38 -1.38 -7.33
CA CYS A 29 9.73 -1.84 -6.10
C CYS A 29 9.09 -3.23 -6.23
N THR A 30 8.47 -3.53 -7.37
CA THR A 30 7.91 -4.84 -7.68
C THR A 30 9.02 -5.87 -7.86
N ALA A 31 10.09 -5.51 -8.59
CA ALA A 31 11.20 -6.41 -8.86
C ALA A 31 11.95 -6.90 -7.60
N VAL A 32 12.00 -6.08 -6.55
CA VAL A 32 12.64 -6.45 -5.27
C VAL A 32 11.67 -7.00 -4.24
N CYS A 33 10.37 -7.02 -4.52
CA CYS A 33 9.38 -7.45 -3.55
C CYS A 33 9.35 -8.99 -3.46
N PRO A 34 9.54 -9.58 -2.27
CA PRO A 34 9.44 -11.04 -2.12
C PRO A 34 8.03 -11.54 -2.39
N ILE A 35 6.99 -10.76 -2.07
CA ILE A 35 5.61 -11.15 -2.34
C ILE A 35 5.35 -11.17 -3.84
N SER A 36 5.75 -10.12 -4.58
CA SER A 36 5.61 -10.10 -6.04
C SER A 36 6.35 -11.25 -6.75
N TYR A 37 7.37 -11.82 -6.13
CA TYR A 37 8.07 -12.99 -6.66
C TYR A 37 7.24 -14.28 -6.52
N TYR A 38 6.56 -14.47 -5.39
CA TYR A 38 5.73 -15.66 -5.14
C TYR A 38 4.30 -15.52 -5.67
N ASP A 39 3.76 -14.31 -5.67
CA ASP A 39 2.44 -13.94 -6.14
C ASP A 39 2.57 -12.78 -7.14
N PRO A 40 2.64 -13.09 -8.45
CA PRO A 40 2.78 -12.09 -9.51
C PRO A 40 1.62 -11.10 -9.61
N GLU A 41 0.48 -11.39 -8.99
CA GLU A 41 -0.64 -10.45 -8.97
C GLU A 41 -0.35 -9.29 -8.00
N PHE A 42 0.38 -9.53 -6.90
CA PHE A 42 0.80 -8.48 -5.98
C PHE A 42 1.90 -7.61 -6.57
N SER A 43 1.63 -6.30 -6.61
CA SER A 43 2.62 -5.31 -7.02
C SER A 43 2.51 -4.03 -6.19
N PRO A 44 3.55 -3.67 -5.41
CA PRO A 44 3.56 -2.40 -4.68
C PRO A 44 3.47 -1.20 -5.65
N ARG A 45 3.96 -1.35 -6.89
CA ARG A 45 3.78 -0.34 -7.94
C ARG A 45 2.30 -0.18 -8.32
N MET A 46 1.58 -1.29 -8.52
CA MET A 46 0.18 -1.23 -8.96
C MET A 46 -0.73 -0.65 -7.88
N LEU A 47 -0.47 -0.97 -6.60
CA LEU A 47 -1.19 -0.34 -5.49
C LEU A 47 -1.04 1.19 -5.51
N VAL A 48 0.18 1.69 -5.74
CA VAL A 48 0.42 3.14 -5.87
C VAL A 48 -0.24 3.72 -7.12
N TYR A 49 -0.13 3.04 -8.27
CA TYR A 49 -0.78 3.45 -9.51
C TYR A 49 -2.29 3.60 -9.33
N ASN A 50 -2.95 2.57 -8.82
CA ASN A 50 -4.40 2.54 -8.62
C ASN A 50 -4.86 3.64 -7.65
N ALA A 51 -4.13 3.85 -6.55
CA ALA A 51 -4.44 4.90 -5.59
C ALA A 51 -4.30 6.33 -6.15
N ILE A 52 -3.35 6.56 -7.07
CA ILE A 52 -3.18 7.87 -7.73
C ILE A 52 -4.30 8.13 -8.74
N HIS A 53 -4.77 7.09 -9.42
CA HIS A 53 -5.80 7.19 -10.48
C HIS A 53 -7.23 7.09 -9.95
N GLY A 54 -7.42 6.99 -8.63
CA GLY A 54 -8.75 6.95 -8.00
C GLY A 54 -9.47 5.62 -8.15
N HIS A 55 -8.74 4.53 -8.36
CA HIS A 55 -9.26 3.15 -8.37
C HIS A 55 -9.38 2.62 -6.93
N ASP A 56 -10.08 3.37 -6.08
CA ASP A 56 -10.12 3.15 -4.63
C ASP A 56 -10.75 1.79 -4.29
N SER A 57 -11.78 1.37 -5.03
CA SER A 57 -12.42 0.06 -4.86
C SER A 57 -11.44 -1.09 -5.08
N GLU A 58 -10.62 -1.00 -6.11
CA GLU A 58 -9.63 -2.00 -6.50
C GLU A 58 -8.53 -2.09 -5.45
N VAL A 59 -8.03 -0.95 -4.97
CA VAL A 59 -6.99 -0.88 -3.93
C VAL A 59 -7.47 -1.48 -2.60
N LEU A 60 -8.71 -1.18 -2.20
CA LEU A 60 -9.22 -1.53 -0.87
C LEU A 60 -9.78 -2.96 -0.80
N GLN A 61 -10.27 -3.50 -1.92
CA GLN A 61 -10.76 -4.88 -2.01
C GLN A 61 -9.68 -5.89 -2.41
N GLU A 62 -8.48 -5.43 -2.81
CA GLU A 62 -7.36 -6.30 -3.13
C GLU A 62 -6.98 -7.14 -1.90
N SER A 63 -7.21 -8.46 -1.97
CA SER A 63 -6.72 -9.43 -0.98
C SER A 63 -5.21 -9.28 -0.72
N GLN A 64 -4.50 -8.81 -1.73
CA GLN A 64 -3.07 -8.63 -1.74
C GLN A 64 -2.61 -7.40 -0.95
N LEU A 65 -3.51 -6.45 -0.61
CA LEU A 65 -3.21 -5.36 0.34
C LEU A 65 -2.65 -5.91 1.67
N TRP A 66 -3.15 -7.08 2.08
CA TRP A 66 -2.79 -7.77 3.31
C TRP A 66 -1.54 -8.65 3.18
N ALA A 67 -1.10 -8.93 1.95
CA ALA A 67 0.07 -9.76 1.67
C ALA A 67 1.40 -9.03 1.92
N CYS A 68 1.43 -7.69 1.85
CA CYS A 68 2.65 -6.92 2.09
C CYS A 68 3.28 -7.23 3.45
N LEU A 69 4.57 -7.56 3.45
CA LEU A 69 5.36 -7.89 4.63
C LEU A 69 5.84 -6.69 5.44
N SER A 70 5.60 -5.47 4.95
CA SER A 70 6.17 -4.23 5.51
C SER A 70 7.70 -4.26 5.65
N CYS A 71 8.39 -5.03 4.79
CA CYS A 71 9.83 -5.26 4.86
C CYS A 71 10.71 -4.12 4.31
N VAL A 72 10.11 -3.04 3.81
CA VAL A 72 10.75 -1.82 3.26
C VAL A 72 11.75 -2.01 2.11
N ALA A 73 11.88 -3.21 1.53
CA ALA A 73 12.76 -3.47 0.38
C ALA A 73 12.47 -2.54 -0.81
N CYS A 74 11.18 -2.27 -1.07
CA CYS A 74 10.71 -1.36 -2.10
C CYS A 74 11.12 0.10 -1.85
N GLU A 75 11.19 0.55 -0.59
CA GLU A 75 11.62 1.91 -0.25
C GLU A 75 13.12 2.09 -0.46
N ALA A 76 13.92 1.09 -0.08
CA ALA A 76 15.38 1.11 -0.20
C ALA A 76 15.87 1.30 -1.65
N ILE A 77 15.08 0.87 -2.64
CA ILE A 77 15.41 1.00 -4.07
C ILE A 77 14.66 2.15 -4.78
N CYS A 78 13.72 2.82 -4.10
CA CYS A 78 12.87 3.82 -4.74
C CYS A 78 13.63 5.13 -4.97
N GLN A 79 13.93 5.43 -6.23
CA GLN A 79 14.59 6.68 -6.63
C GLN A 79 13.74 7.95 -6.38
N SER A 80 12.42 7.80 -6.27
CA SER A 80 11.49 8.91 -5.99
C SER A 80 11.18 9.09 -4.51
N GLY A 81 11.65 8.18 -3.65
CA GLY A 81 11.40 8.23 -2.21
C GLY A 81 9.95 7.99 -1.79
N VAL A 82 9.20 7.15 -2.53
CA VAL A 82 7.85 6.70 -2.12
C VAL A 82 7.98 5.84 -0.86
N ARG A 83 7.20 6.17 0.18
CA ARG A 83 7.17 5.45 1.46
C ARG A 83 6.12 4.33 1.44
N TYR A 84 6.43 3.25 0.72
CA TYR A 84 5.50 2.14 0.46
C TYR A 84 4.94 1.45 1.72
N ALA A 85 5.73 1.25 2.77
CA ALA A 85 5.27 0.59 3.98
C ALA A 85 4.21 1.44 4.70
N GLU A 86 4.47 2.75 4.85
CA GLU A 86 3.50 3.69 5.42
C GLU A 86 2.28 3.89 4.51
N PHE A 87 2.47 3.87 3.19
CA PHE A 87 1.39 3.91 2.21
C PHE A 87 0.44 2.72 2.37
N ILE A 88 0.97 1.49 2.36
CA ILE A 88 0.16 0.27 2.51
C ILE A 88 -0.49 0.20 3.90
N LYS A 89 0.22 0.61 4.96
CA LYS A 89 -0.34 0.71 6.31
C LYS A 89 -1.50 1.70 6.38
N GLY A 90 -1.39 2.85 5.71
CA GLY A 90 -2.46 3.82 5.58
C GLY A 90 -3.69 3.23 4.90
N LEU A 91 -3.49 2.52 3.78
CA LEU A 91 -4.56 1.85 3.05
C LEU A 91 -5.24 0.76 3.89
N ARG A 92 -4.49 -0.04 4.64
CA ARG A 92 -5.05 -1.02 5.59
C ARG A 92 -5.92 -0.36 6.65
N GLY A 93 -5.50 0.80 7.16
CA GLY A 93 -6.28 1.59 8.11
C GLY A 93 -7.61 2.06 7.50
N GLU A 94 -7.59 2.61 6.29
CA GLU A 94 -8.81 3.04 5.60
C GLU A 94 -9.73 1.84 5.27
N ALA A 95 -9.17 0.73 4.80
CA ALA A 95 -9.92 -0.51 4.55
C ALA A 95 -10.62 -1.00 5.83
N HIS A 96 -9.93 -0.96 6.98
CA HIS A 96 -10.49 -1.36 8.26
C HIS A 96 -11.66 -0.47 8.70
N GLU A 97 -11.56 0.84 8.54
CA GLU A 97 -12.64 1.80 8.83
C GLU A 97 -13.88 1.55 7.95
N LEU A 98 -13.70 1.03 6.73
CA LEU A 98 -14.77 0.63 5.83
C LEU A 98 -15.32 -0.78 6.10
N GLY A 99 -14.87 -1.44 7.18
CA GLY A 99 -15.29 -2.78 7.56
C GLY A 99 -14.66 -3.90 6.74
N MET A 100 -13.69 -3.58 5.88
CA MET A 100 -12.90 -4.58 5.15
C MET A 100 -11.82 -5.12 6.08
N THR A 101 -11.71 -6.43 6.17
CA THR A 101 -10.70 -7.09 7.00
C THR A 101 -9.96 -8.13 6.19
N GLY A 102 -8.67 -8.28 6.47
CA GLY A 102 -7.84 -9.34 5.91
C GLY A 102 -6.78 -9.76 6.91
N GLN A 103 -6.23 -10.95 6.72
CA GLN A 103 -5.14 -11.42 7.56
C GLN A 103 -3.85 -10.78 7.07
N CYS A 104 -3.33 -9.80 7.82
CA CYS A 104 -1.96 -9.34 7.62
C CYS A 104 -1.05 -10.56 7.73
N THR A 105 -0.38 -10.95 6.64
CA THR A 105 0.54 -12.09 6.67
C THR A 105 1.65 -11.79 7.68
N HIS A 106 2.10 -10.54 7.72
CA HIS A 106 2.96 -9.99 8.76
C HIS A 106 2.69 -8.47 8.93
N GLY A 107 2.39 -8.04 10.16
CA GLY A 107 2.18 -6.63 10.53
C GLY A 107 0.72 -6.22 10.66
#